data_AF-A0A5A5U1H9-F1
#
_entry.id   AF-A0A5A5U1H9-F1
#
_cell.length_a   1.000
_cell.length_b   1.000
_cell.length_c   1.000
_cell.angle_alpha   90.00
_cell.angle_beta   90.00
_cell.angle_gamma   90.00
#
_symmetry.space_group_name_H-M   'P 1'
#
loop_
_entity.id
_entity.type
_entity.pdbx_description
1 polymer ?
#
loop_
_entity_poly.entity_id
_entity_poly.type
_entity_poly.pdbx_seq_one_letter_code
_entity_poly.pdbx_strand_id
1 'polypeptide(L)'
;MTNQWTNREILRSYFMGMIDLQIEYIDKYPDSDNQYRRDNEPFIREIKRVLDEFSLKLTPELKDMYKLKYREKRAFGEFYNVVAPTSYIVALNNELNAIVSKIERPQARLYA
;
A
#
# COMPACT_ATOMS: atom_id res chain seq x y z
N MET A 1 -1.17 -14.55 -15.85
CA MET A 1 -0.97 -14.26 -14.42
C MET A 1 -2.12 -13.37 -13.98
N THR A 2 -3.00 -13.87 -13.12
CA THR A 2 -4.06 -13.05 -12.52
C THR A 2 -3.40 -11.98 -11.65
N ASN A 3 -3.44 -10.72 -12.08
CA ASN A 3 -3.00 -9.54 -11.32
C ASN A 3 -3.91 -9.33 -10.09
N GLN A 4 -3.86 -10.25 -9.13
CA GLN A 4 -4.71 -10.19 -7.96
C GLN A 4 -4.01 -9.39 -6.87
N TRP A 5 -4.50 -8.18 -6.59
CA TRP A 5 -3.96 -7.32 -5.54
C TRP A 5 -4.19 -7.92 -4.14
N THR A 6 -3.16 -8.60 -3.62
CA THR A 6 -3.13 -9.04 -2.23
C THR A 6 -2.81 -7.87 -1.29
N ASN A 7 -3.14 -7.99 0.00
CA ASN A 7 -2.78 -6.96 1.00
C ASN A 7 -1.28 -6.69 0.99
N ARG A 8 -0.48 -7.75 0.85
CA ARG A 8 0.97 -7.65 0.80
C ARG A 8 1.44 -6.83 -0.40
N GLU A 9 0.84 -7.02 -1.56
CA GLU A 9 1.20 -6.26 -2.77
C GLU A 9 0.75 -4.81 -2.69
N ILE A 10 -0.43 -4.54 -2.15
CA ILE A 10 -0.90 -3.16 -1.91
C ILE A 10 0.10 -2.42 -1.02
N LEU A 11 0.43 -3.01 0.14
CA LEU A 11 1.37 -2.41 1.09
C LEU A 11 2.76 -2.26 0.49
N ARG A 12 3.22 -3.28 -0.24
CA ARG A 12 4.51 -3.21 -0.93
C ARG A 12 4.55 -2.09 -1.96
N SER A 13 3.54 -1.99 -2.82
CA SER A 13 3.45 -0.94 -3.84
C SER A 13 3.41 0.45 -3.22
N TYR A 14 2.66 0.63 -2.13
CA TYR A 14 2.59 1.91 -1.42
C TYR A 14 3.95 2.31 -0.82
N PHE A 15 4.55 1.45 0.02
CA PHE A 15 5.82 1.79 0.69
C PHE A 15 7.03 1.81 -0.26
N MET A 16 6.91 1.27 -1.48
CA MET A 16 7.90 1.42 -2.54
C MET A 16 7.72 2.69 -3.38
N GLY A 17 6.66 3.49 -3.15
CA GLY A 17 6.34 4.69 -3.94
C GLY A 17 5.71 4.39 -5.31
N MET A 18 5.33 3.14 -5.59
CA MET A 18 4.72 2.77 -6.87
C MET A 18 3.32 3.36 -7.04
N ILE A 19 2.58 3.54 -5.95
CA ILE A 19 1.24 4.16 -5.98
C ILE A 19 1.32 5.62 -6.42
N ASP A 20 2.30 6.37 -5.91
CA ASP A 20 2.53 7.76 -6.32
C ASP A 20 2.89 7.85 -7.80
N LEU A 21 3.78 6.98 -8.28
CA LEU A 21 4.15 6.90 -9.70
C LEU A 21 2.95 6.53 -10.59
N GLN A 22 2.09 5.63 -10.15
CA GLN A 22 0.87 5.26 -10.87
C GLN A 22 -0.09 6.45 -10.97
N ILE A 23 -0.26 7.21 -9.89
CA ILE A 23 -1.11 8.41 -9.88
C ILE A 23 -0.53 9.51 -10.75
N GLU A 24 0.78 9.76 -10.68
CA GLU A 24 1.45 10.72 -11.57
C GLU A 24 1.25 10.35 -13.04
N TYR A 25 1.38 9.06 -13.38
CA TYR A 25 1.14 8.58 -14.75
C TYR A 25 -0.31 8.77 -15.18
N ILE A 26 -1.26 8.47 -14.29
CA ILE A 26 -2.69 8.71 -14.52
C ILE A 26 -2.89 10.22 -14.80
N ASP A 27 -2.45 11.09 -13.90
CA ASP A 27 -2.65 12.53 -14.01
C ASP A 27 -1.96 13.14 -15.25
N LYS A 28 -0.82 12.60 -15.67
CA LYS A 28 -0.07 13.05 -16.86
C LYS A 28 -0.75 12.74 -18.19
N TYR A 29 -1.53 11.67 -18.26
CA TYR A 29 -2.18 11.21 -19.50
C TYR A 29 -3.70 11.11 -19.32
N PRO A 30 -4.43 12.21 -19.04
CA PRO A 30 -5.85 12.16 -18.71
C PRO A 30 -6.71 11.56 -19.83
N ASP A 31 -6.31 11.74 -21.09
CA ASP A 31 -7.06 11.30 -22.27
C ASP A 31 -6.79 9.83 -22.65
N SER A 32 -5.96 9.09 -21.88
CA SER A 32 -5.71 7.68 -22.14
C SER A 32 -6.94 6.84 -21.77
N ASP A 33 -7.88 6.70 -22.71
CA ASP A 33 -9.11 5.95 -22.48
C ASP A 33 -8.89 4.46 -22.71
N ASN A 34 -8.47 3.74 -21.67
CA ASN A 34 -8.50 2.29 -21.68
C ASN A 34 -9.31 1.77 -20.48
N GLN A 35 -10.06 0.68 -20.71
CA GLN A 35 -10.94 0.10 -19.70
C GLN A 35 -10.16 -0.33 -18.45
N TYR A 36 -8.90 -0.77 -18.61
CA TYR A 36 -8.03 -1.10 -17.48
C TYR A 36 -7.88 0.07 -16.51
N ARG A 37 -7.66 1.28 -17.04
CA ARG A 37 -7.51 2.49 -16.25
C ARG A 37 -8.81 2.87 -15.55
N ARG A 38 -9.94 2.83 -16.25
CA ARG A 38 -11.25 3.12 -15.63
C ARG A 38 -11.53 2.22 -14.43
N ASP A 39 -11.17 0.93 -14.55
CA ASP A 39 -11.41 -0.06 -13.50
C ASP A 39 -10.42 0.06 -12.33
N ASN A 40 -9.18 0.53 -12.58
CA ASN A 40 -8.11 0.53 -11.57
C ASN A 40 -7.81 1.91 -10.97
N GLU A 41 -8.14 3.02 -11.65
CA GLU A 41 -7.87 4.36 -11.14
C GLU A 41 -8.55 4.64 -9.78
N PRO A 42 -9.86 4.37 -9.59
CA PRO A 42 -10.51 4.57 -8.30
C PRO A 42 -9.82 3.75 -7.20
N PHE A 43 -9.43 2.52 -7.51
CA PHE A 43 -8.74 1.63 -6.58
C PHE A 43 -7.35 2.16 -6.19
N ILE A 44 -6.54 2.60 -7.15
CA ILE A 44 -5.19 3.14 -6.89
C ILE A 44 -5.28 4.41 -6.04
N ARG A 45 -6.23 5.31 -6.35
CA ARG A 45 -6.45 6.53 -5.57
C ARG A 45 -6.94 6.22 -4.15
N GLU A 46 -7.79 5.22 -3.99
CA GLU A 46 -8.26 4.79 -2.67
C GLU A 46 -7.12 4.21 -1.83
N ILE A 47 -6.22 3.39 -2.42
CA ILE A 47 -5.00 2.94 -1.74
C ILE A 47 -4.21 4.13 -1.21
N LYS A 48 -3.95 5.14 -2.06
CA LYS A 48 -3.18 6.32 -1.65
C LYS A 48 -3.86 7.03 -0.49
N ARG A 49 -5.17 7.30 -0.61
CA ARG A 49 -5.93 8.04 0.41
C ARG A 49 -5.84 7.36 1.79
N VAL A 50 -6.20 6.08 1.88
CA VAL A 50 -6.27 5.38 3.18
C VAL A 50 -4.90 5.14 3.80
N LEU A 51 -3.88 4.90 2.96
CA LEU A 51 -2.53 4.66 3.47
C LEU A 51 -1.79 5.95 3.80
N ASP A 52 -2.06 7.07 3.11
CA ASP A 52 -1.57 8.39 3.51
C ASP A 52 -2.16 8.80 4.87
N GLU A 53 -3.47 8.57 5.09
CA GLU A 53 -4.10 8.80 6.39
C GLU A 53 -3.45 7.98 7.52
N PHE A 54 -3.14 6.70 7.27
CA PHE A 54 -2.38 5.89 8.22
C PHE A 54 -0.96 6.43 8.43
N SER A 55 -0.28 6.78 7.34
CA SER A 55 1.10 7.29 7.35
C SER A 55 1.23 8.61 8.12
N LEU A 56 0.20 9.46 8.14
CA LEU A 56 0.19 10.68 8.94
C LEU A 56 0.32 10.42 10.45
N LYS A 57 -0.10 9.25 10.95
CA LYS A 57 0.02 8.87 12.37
C LYS A 57 1.42 8.39 12.75
N LEU A 58 2.27 8.09 11.78
CA LEU A 58 3.58 7.48 12.00
C LEU A 58 4.67 8.53 12.21
N THR A 59 5.56 8.28 13.17
CA THR A 59 6.81 9.01 13.27
C THR A 59 7.74 8.70 12.08
N PRO A 60 8.75 9.54 11.79
CA PRO A 60 9.73 9.26 10.74
C PRO A 60 10.38 7.87 10.86
N GLU A 61 10.73 7.45 12.07
CA GLU A 61 11.39 6.17 12.35
C GLU A 61 10.47 4.99 12.03
N LEU A 62 9.18 5.10 12.37
CA LEU A 62 8.17 4.09 12.02
C LEU A 62 7.91 4.03 10.52
N LYS A 63 7.91 5.18 9.82
CA LYS A 63 7.80 5.21 8.35
C LYS A 63 8.97 4.48 7.70
N ASP A 64 10.18 4.74 8.17
CA ASP A 64 11.37 4.09 7.62
C ASP A 64 11.41 2.60 7.94
N MET A 65 10.95 2.18 9.13
CA MET A 65 10.72 0.77 9.44
C MET A 65 9.81 0.10 8.41
N TYR A 66 8.66 0.69 8.07
CA TYR A 66 7.76 0.12 7.07
C TYR A 66 8.38 0.10 5.67
N LYS A 67 9.12 1.13 5.27
CA LYS A 67 9.88 1.11 4.02
C LYS A 67 10.89 -0.04 3.99
N LEU A 68 11.69 -0.23 5.04
CA LEU A 68 12.65 -1.35 5.14
C LEU A 68 11.93 -2.71 5.09
N LYS A 69 10.80 -2.84 5.80
CA LYS A 69 9.98 -4.05 5.78
C LYS A 69 9.55 -4.43 4.36
N TYR A 70 8.99 -3.48 3.61
CA TYR A 70 8.37 -3.79 2.33
C TYR A 70 9.33 -3.71 1.13
N ARG A 71 10.36 -2.87 1.19
CA ARG A 71 11.39 -2.72 0.16
C ARG A 71 12.51 -3.75 0.30
N GLU A 72 13.05 -3.90 1.51
CA GLU A 72 14.20 -4.79 1.78
C GLU A 72 13.78 -6.15 2.36
N LYS A 73 12.48 -6.38 2.59
CA LYS A 73 11.93 -7.64 3.14
C LYS A 73 12.40 -7.97 4.57
N ARG A 74 12.92 -7.00 5.32
CA ARG A 74 13.36 -7.20 6.72
C ARG A 74 12.22 -7.71 7.60
N ALA A 75 12.54 -8.48 8.65
CA ALA A 75 11.52 -8.97 9.57
C ALA A 75 11.09 -7.85 10.53
N PHE A 76 9.81 -7.82 10.94
CA PHE A 76 9.36 -6.84 11.94
C PHE A 76 10.08 -7.02 13.29
N GLY A 77 10.46 -8.26 13.61
CA GLY A 77 11.19 -8.60 14.83
C GLY A 77 12.53 -7.87 14.98
N GLU A 78 13.15 -7.44 13.88
CA GLU A 78 14.40 -6.67 13.91
C GLU A 78 14.21 -5.24 14.47
N PHE A 79 12.98 -4.74 14.52
CA PHE A 79 12.66 -3.37 14.95
C PHE A 79 12.02 -3.30 16.34
N TYR A 80 11.66 -4.45 16.91
CA TYR A 80 10.99 -4.54 18.20
C TYR A 80 11.85 -4.00 19.32
N ASN A 81 11.29 -3.07 20.08
CA ASN A 81 11.96 -2.34 21.18
C ASN A 81 13.20 -1.54 20.74
N VAL A 82 13.42 -1.39 19.43
CA VAL A 82 14.44 -0.50 18.84
C VAL A 82 13.76 0.77 18.33
N VAL A 83 12.76 0.61 17.47
CA VAL A 83 12.02 1.74 16.85
C VAL A 83 10.86 2.17 17.75
N ALA A 84 10.17 1.20 18.35
CA ALA A 84 9.07 1.41 19.29
C ALA A 84 8.83 0.13 20.11
N PRO A 85 8.04 0.19 21.20
CA PRO A 85 7.66 -1.00 21.94
C PRO A 85 6.99 -2.06 21.05
N THR A 86 7.32 -3.33 21.28
CA THR A 86 6.80 -4.45 20.48
C THR A 86 5.28 -4.43 20.34
N SER A 87 4.56 -4.24 21.45
CA SER A 87 3.10 -4.20 21.47
C SER A 87 2.52 -3.09 20.59
N TYR A 88 3.20 -1.94 20.53
CA TYR A 88 2.81 -0.81 19.70
C TYR A 88 3.00 -1.13 18.20
N ILE A 89 4.14 -1.69 17.82
CA ILE A 89 4.40 -2.12 16.43
C ILE A 89 3.39 -3.18 15.98
N VAL A 90 3.08 -4.15 16.85
CA VAL A 90 2.07 -5.18 16.57
C VAL A 90 0.68 -4.55 16.38
N ALA A 91 0.29 -3.61 17.23
CA ALA A 91 -0.99 -2.91 17.11
C ALA A 91 -1.10 -2.14 15.78
N LEU A 92 -0.06 -1.38 15.41
CA LEU A 92 0.00 -0.66 14.13
C LEU A 92 -0.07 -1.60 12.94
N ASN A 93 0.63 -2.75 12.99
CA ASN A 93 0.58 -3.75 11.92
C ASN A 93 -0.81 -4.37 11.76
N ASN A 94 -1.51 -4.59 12.87
CA ASN A 94 -2.88 -5.10 12.83
C ASN A 94 -3.85 -4.05 12.26
N GLU A 95 -3.73 -2.79 12.68
CA GLU A 95 -4.49 -1.67 12.12
C GLU A 95 -4.26 -1.55 10.61
N LEU A 96 -3.00 -1.53 10.17
CA LEU A 96 -2.62 -1.43 8.77
C LEU A 96 -3.22 -2.56 7.93
N ASN A 97 -3.13 -3.81 8.39
CA ASN A 97 -3.73 -4.94 7.69
C ASN A 97 -5.26 -4.87 7.65
N ALA A 98 -5.89 -4.37 8.71
CA ALA A 98 -7.34 -4.17 8.78
C ALA A 98 -7.83 -3.03 7.87
N ILE A 99 -7.02 -1.98 7.68
CA ILE A 99 -7.28 -0.92 6.71
C ILE A 99 -7.25 -1.51 5.30
N VAL A 100 -6.16 -2.19 4.95
CA VAL A 100 -5.97 -2.71 3.58
C VAL A 100 -6.94 -3.83 3.24
N SER A 101 -7.37 -4.64 4.21
CA SER A 101 -8.37 -5.69 3.94
C SER A 101 -9.70 -5.13 3.45
N LYS A 102 -10.07 -3.92 3.88
CA LYS A 102 -11.32 -3.23 3.54
C LYS A 102 -11.30 -2.50 2.19
N ILE A 103 -10.14 -2.36 1.56
CA ILE A 103 -10.05 -1.74 0.24
C ILE A 103 -10.73 -2.68 -0.77
N GLU A 104 -11.76 -2.19 -1.45
CA GLU A 104 -12.43 -2.91 -2.52
C GLU A 104 -11.47 -3.13 -3.69
N ARG A 105 -11.31 -4.38 -4.12
CA ARG A 105 -10.37 -4.73 -5.19
C ARG A 105 -11.08 -4.69 -6.54
N PRO A 106 -10.43 -4.22 -7.62
CA PRO A 106 -10.98 -4.34 -8.95
C PRO A 106 -11.24 -5.82 -9.26
N GLN A 107 -12.36 -6.11 -9.92
CA GLN A 107 -12.69 -7.48 -10.28
C GLN A 107 -11.55 -8.06 -11.11
N ALA A 108 -11.07 -9.24 -10.73
CA ALA A 108 -10.08 -9.95 -11.52
C ALA A 108 -10.66 -10.15 -12.93
N ARG A 109 -9.94 -9.71 -13.97
CA ARG A 109 -10.33 -9.99 -15.35
C ARG A 109 -10.46 -11.51 -15.50
N LEU A 110 -11.68 -11.99 -15.67
CA LEU A 110 -12.03 -13.40 -15.88
C LEU A 110 -11.67 -13.91 -17.29
N TYR A 111 -10.72 -13.28 -17.98
CA TYR A 111 -10.31 -13.69 -19.31
C TYR A 111 -8.91 -14.29 -19.27
N ALA A 112 -8.91 -15.62 -19.46
CA ALA A 112 -7.79 -16.50 -19.78
C ALA A 112 -7.19 -16.17 -21.15
#